data_AF-A0A8S2KZH2-F1
#
_entry.id   AF-A0A8S2KZH2-F1
#
_cell.length_a   1.000
_cell.length_b   1.000
_cell.length_c   1.000
_cell.angle_alpha   90.00
_cell.angle_beta   90.00
_cell.angle_gamma   90.00
#
_symmetry.space_group_name_H-M   'P 1'
#
loop_
_entity.id
_entity.type
_entity.pdbx_description
1 polymer ?
#
loop_
_entity_poly.entity_id
_entity_poly.type
_entity_poly.pdbx_seq_one_letter_code
_entity_poly.pdbx_strand_id
1 'polypeptide(L)'
;CSFLPRFSIVVETRYEDNNGTTENCHQLSPDDLAVRKLEFLDIAIEPVPAYKYKESEDPCKFKSQKTGRGPLMPSWREYTKPIMCAYKTIRVRFEVWGFQTRVEDFAQRAVRDILILAHRQAFTWMDEWYGMSLEQVREYEREMFARTNKKVLPTSTSMTINTNLD
;
A
#
# COMPACT_ATOMS: atom_id res chain seq x y z
N CYS A 1 10.94 -32.68 -4.22
CA CYS A 1 9.60 -32.41 -4.77
C CYS A 1 8.73 -31.69 -3.74
N SER A 2 8.82 -30.37 -3.63
CA SER A 2 7.84 -29.60 -2.84
C SER A 2 6.66 -29.26 -3.72
N PHE A 3 5.59 -30.05 -3.66
CA PHE A 3 4.30 -29.72 -4.26
C PHE A 3 3.58 -28.68 -3.37
N LEU A 4 4.22 -27.54 -3.14
CA LEU A 4 3.59 -26.40 -2.48
C LEU A 4 2.69 -25.74 -3.53
N PRO A 5 1.38 -25.59 -3.26
CA PRO A 5 0.51 -24.83 -4.14
C PRO A 5 1.09 -23.43 -4.35
N ARG A 6 1.19 -23.00 -5.61
CA ARG A 6 1.76 -21.69 -5.94
C ARG A 6 0.73 -20.60 -5.62
N PHE A 7 0.85 -20.01 -4.44
CA PHE A 7 0.24 -18.71 -4.15
C PHE A 7 1.11 -17.60 -4.71
N SER A 8 0.52 -16.68 -5.48
CA SER A 8 1.24 -15.50 -5.95
C SER A 8 0.33 -14.28 -6.03
N ILE A 9 0.87 -13.13 -5.64
CA ILE A 9 0.29 -11.81 -5.88
C ILE A 9 1.29 -11.04 -6.73
N VAL A 10 0.86 -10.56 -7.89
CA VAL A 10 1.65 -9.71 -8.78
C VAL A 10 0.96 -8.36 -8.87
N VAL A 11 1.69 -7.29 -8.57
CA VAL A 11 1.21 -5.91 -8.66
C VAL A 11 2.06 -5.16 -9.66
N GLU A 12 1.48 -4.81 -10.81
CA GLU A 12 2.13 -3.98 -11.82
C GLU A 12 1.58 -2.56 -11.71
N THR A 13 2.48 -1.57 -11.60
CA THR A 13 2.08 -0.16 -11.43
C THR A 13 2.60 0.69 -12.57
N ARG A 14 1.73 1.53 -13.12
CA ARG A 14 2.09 2.66 -14.00
C ARG A 14 1.62 3.95 -13.36
N TYR A 15 2.37 5.02 -13.60
CA TYR A 15 2.09 6.35 -13.07
C TYR A 15 1.88 7.31 -14.24
N GLU A 16 0.80 8.08 -14.22
CA GLU A 16 0.54 9.11 -15.23
C GLU A 16 0.00 10.39 -14.60
N ASP A 17 0.31 11.54 -15.19
CA ASP A 17 -0.10 12.87 -14.73
C ASP A 17 -1.54 13.23 -15.14
N ASN A 18 -2.48 12.36 -14.79
CA ASN A 18 -3.91 12.55 -14.97
C ASN A 18 -4.70 12.10 -13.73
N ASN A 19 -6.02 12.21 -13.78
CA ASN A 19 -6.91 11.89 -12.67
C ASN A 19 -7.60 10.51 -12.83
N GLY A 20 -6.98 9.57 -13.56
CA GLY A 20 -7.52 8.22 -13.76
C GLY A 20 -8.26 8.01 -15.08
N THR A 21 -8.01 8.85 -16.09
CA THR A 21 -8.75 8.86 -17.37
C THR A 21 -8.20 7.91 -18.43
N THR A 22 -7.01 7.35 -18.24
CA THR A 22 -6.39 6.48 -19.25
C THR A 22 -6.97 5.08 -19.17
N GLU A 23 -7.74 4.70 -20.19
CA GLU A 23 -8.21 3.34 -20.36
C GLU A 23 -7.07 2.40 -20.73
N ASN A 24 -7.05 1.21 -20.14
CA ASN A 24 -6.07 0.16 -20.42
C ASN A 24 -4.59 0.63 -20.43
N CYS A 25 -4.19 1.46 -19.45
CA CYS A 25 -2.82 2.01 -19.31
C CYS A 25 -1.69 0.95 -19.40
N HIS A 26 -1.97 -0.29 -18.99
CA HIS A 26 -1.01 -1.41 -19.05
C HIS A 26 -1.04 -2.21 -20.35
N GLN A 27 -1.90 -1.86 -21.31
CA GLN A 27 -2.06 -2.57 -22.58
C GLN A 27 -2.36 -4.06 -22.36
N LEU A 28 -3.27 -4.36 -21.44
CA LEU A 28 -3.74 -5.71 -21.16
C LEU A 28 -4.36 -6.33 -22.41
N SER A 29 -4.21 -7.65 -22.55
CA SER A 29 -4.84 -8.41 -23.63
C SER A 29 -6.38 -8.36 -23.52
N PRO A 30 -7.12 -8.64 -24.60
CA PRO A 30 -8.57 -8.73 -24.56
C PRO A 30 -9.09 -9.72 -23.50
N ASP A 31 -8.41 -10.86 -23.33
CA ASP A 31 -8.77 -11.88 -22.34
C ASP A 31 -8.61 -11.37 -20.90
N ASP A 32 -7.49 -10.70 -20.60
CA ASP A 32 -7.25 -10.08 -19.29
C ASP A 32 -8.28 -8.98 -19.01
N LEU A 33 -8.64 -8.18 -20.02
CA LEU A 33 -9.65 -7.13 -19.89
C LEU A 33 -11.05 -7.70 -19.62
N ALA A 34 -11.40 -8.82 -20.26
CA ALA A 34 -12.72 -9.43 -20.12
C ALA A 34 -13.02 -9.93 -18.69
N VAL A 35 -11.97 -10.38 -17.98
CA VAL A 35 -12.10 -10.89 -16.61
C VAL A 35 -11.74 -9.85 -15.54
N ARG A 36 -11.21 -8.69 -15.94
CA ARG A 36 -10.77 -7.64 -15.01
C ARG A 36 -11.95 -6.97 -14.32
N LYS A 37 -11.80 -6.77 -13.01
CA LYS A 37 -12.59 -5.79 -12.25
C LYS A 37 -11.85 -4.46 -12.19
N LEU A 38 -12.47 -3.39 -12.68
CA LEU A 38 -11.95 -2.02 -12.54
C LEU A 38 -12.51 -1.40 -11.25
N GLU A 39 -11.62 -0.87 -10.40
CA GLU A 39 -11.98 -0.13 -9.19
C GLU A 39 -11.22 1.20 -9.14
N PHE A 40 -11.94 2.27 -8.77
CA PHE A 40 -11.36 3.60 -8.55
C PHE A 40 -11.27 3.86 -7.05
N LEU A 41 -10.05 3.85 -6.53
CA LEU A 41 -9.80 4.06 -5.11
C LEU A 41 -9.74 5.56 -4.78
N ASP A 42 -10.60 6.03 -3.88
CA ASP A 42 -10.63 7.41 -3.40
C ASP A 42 -10.15 7.56 -1.97
N ILE A 43 -8.95 8.12 -1.80
CA ILE A 43 -8.36 8.30 -0.48
C ILE A 43 -9.16 9.22 0.45
N ALA A 44 -10.05 10.07 -0.07
CA ALA A 44 -10.86 10.99 0.73
C ALA A 44 -12.16 10.35 1.25
N ILE A 45 -12.84 9.55 0.42
CA ILE A 45 -14.20 9.03 0.73
C ILE A 45 -14.26 7.53 1.01
N GLU A 46 -13.24 6.75 0.65
CA GLU A 46 -13.24 5.31 0.88
C GLU A 46 -13.28 4.99 2.38
N PRO A 47 -14.20 4.11 2.83
CA PRO A 47 -14.33 3.79 4.23
C PRO A 47 -13.07 3.06 4.73
N VAL A 48 -12.62 3.46 5.90
CA VAL A 48 -11.55 2.79 6.65
C VAL A 48 -12.17 2.13 7.88
N PRO A 49 -11.85 0.86 8.19
CA PRO A 49 -12.31 0.24 9.43
C PRO A 49 -11.96 1.09 10.65
N ALA A 50 -12.90 1.28 11.58
CA ALA A 50 -12.74 2.20 12.71
C ALA A 50 -11.45 1.96 13.52
N TYR A 51 -11.05 0.70 13.69
CA TYR A 51 -9.81 0.32 14.40
C TYR A 51 -8.51 0.68 13.67
N LYS A 52 -8.58 0.98 12.36
CA LYS A 52 -7.45 1.47 11.55
C LYS A 52 -7.51 2.97 11.30
N TYR A 53 -8.65 3.61 11.54
CA TYR A 53 -8.81 5.05 11.30
C TYR A 53 -7.97 5.84 12.32
N LYS A 54 -7.22 6.81 11.80
CA LYS A 54 -6.54 7.83 12.60
C LYS A 54 -6.83 9.19 11.98
N GLU A 55 -7.25 10.13 12.80
CA GLU A 55 -7.54 11.50 12.36
C GLU A 55 -6.32 12.19 11.74
N SER A 56 -5.11 11.91 12.24
CA SER A 56 -3.85 12.39 11.67
C SER A 56 -3.55 11.83 10.26
N GLU A 57 -4.21 10.74 9.88
CA GLU A 57 -4.08 10.07 8.57
C GLU A 57 -5.36 10.27 7.74
N ASP A 58 -6.13 11.34 8.03
CA ASP A 58 -7.33 11.70 7.29
C ASP A 58 -7.10 12.80 6.24
N PRO A 59 -7.11 12.50 4.93
CA PRO A 59 -6.92 13.50 3.88
C PRO A 59 -7.97 14.61 3.88
N CYS A 60 -9.16 14.37 4.43
CA CYS A 60 -10.23 15.36 4.57
C CYS A 60 -9.96 16.37 5.70
N LYS A 61 -8.98 16.09 6.56
CA LYS A 61 -8.60 16.94 7.69
C LYS A 61 -7.18 17.47 7.61
N PHE A 62 -6.33 16.80 6.82
CA PHE A 62 -4.95 17.19 6.64
C PHE A 62 -4.79 18.35 5.66
N LYS A 63 -3.99 19.35 6.06
CA LYS A 63 -3.48 20.41 5.17
C LYS A 63 -1.97 20.53 5.35
N SER A 64 -1.23 20.33 4.27
CA SER A 64 0.22 20.46 4.25
C SER A 64 0.64 21.90 4.51
N GLN A 65 1.57 22.08 5.45
CA GLN A 65 2.20 23.37 5.74
C GLN A 65 3.29 23.71 4.73
N LYS A 66 3.94 22.71 4.13
CA LYS A 66 5.00 22.92 3.13
C LYS A 66 4.46 23.27 1.73
N THR A 67 3.31 22.71 1.36
CA THR A 67 2.79 22.81 -0.02
C THR A 67 1.43 23.49 -0.10
N GLY A 68 0.73 23.65 1.03
CA GLY A 68 -0.64 24.16 1.08
C GLY A 68 -1.71 23.19 0.58
N ARG A 69 -1.35 21.97 0.15
CA ARG A 69 -2.30 20.96 -0.37
C ARG A 69 -3.18 20.41 0.74
N GLY A 70 -4.42 20.07 0.35
CA GLY A 70 -5.46 19.62 1.29
C GLY A 70 -6.12 20.78 2.03
N PRO A 71 -7.19 20.52 2.80
CA PRO A 71 -7.88 19.22 2.90
C PRO A 71 -8.54 18.81 1.57
N LEU A 72 -8.66 17.50 1.35
CA LEU A 72 -9.37 16.96 0.19
C LEU A 72 -10.87 17.01 0.44
N MET A 73 -11.59 17.78 -0.37
CA MET A 73 -13.05 17.88 -0.32
C MET A 73 -13.68 16.94 -1.37
N PRO A 74 -15.00 16.70 -1.33
CA PRO A 74 -15.68 15.98 -2.41
C PRO A 74 -15.33 16.56 -3.79
N SER A 75 -15.17 15.70 -4.79
CA SER A 75 -14.70 16.05 -6.14
C SER A 75 -13.28 16.63 -6.22
N TRP A 76 -12.41 16.43 -5.21
CA TRP A 76 -11.02 16.93 -5.24
C TRP A 76 -10.24 16.59 -6.51
N ARG A 77 -10.53 15.45 -7.15
CA ARG A 77 -9.89 15.01 -8.40
C ARG A 77 -10.13 15.93 -9.59
N GLU A 78 -11.17 16.75 -9.57
CA GLU A 78 -11.55 17.63 -10.68
C GLU A 78 -10.73 18.93 -10.70
N TYR A 79 -10.39 19.45 -9.52
CA TYR A 79 -9.75 20.76 -9.38
C TYR A 79 -8.34 20.72 -8.77
N THR A 80 -7.88 19.59 -8.24
CA THR A 80 -6.54 19.47 -7.66
C THR A 80 -5.47 19.41 -8.73
N LYS A 81 -4.45 20.28 -8.61
CA LYS A 81 -3.23 20.24 -9.42
C LYS A 81 -1.99 20.50 -8.56
N PRO A 82 -0.85 19.86 -8.88
CA PRO A 82 -0.72 18.74 -9.81
C PRO A 82 -1.40 17.48 -9.26
N ILE A 83 -1.80 16.60 -10.17
CA ILE A 83 -2.43 15.30 -9.86
C ILE A 83 -1.79 14.22 -10.73
N MET A 84 -1.65 13.04 -10.14
CA MET A 84 -1.19 11.83 -10.82
C MET A 84 -2.08 10.65 -10.42
N CYS A 85 -2.16 9.65 -11.28
CA CYS A 85 -2.86 8.41 -11.02
C CYS A 85 -1.88 7.23 -11.05
N ALA A 86 -1.97 6.35 -10.04
CA ALA A 86 -1.26 5.08 -10.02
C ALA A 86 -2.20 3.98 -10.52
N TYR A 87 -2.00 3.53 -11.76
CA TYR A 87 -2.73 2.41 -12.36
C TYR A 87 -2.12 1.11 -11.88
N LYS A 88 -2.81 0.38 -10.99
CA LYS A 88 -2.32 -0.88 -10.40
C LYS A 88 -3.11 -2.06 -10.94
N THR A 89 -2.47 -2.93 -11.72
CA THR A 89 -3.02 -4.23 -12.10
C THR A 89 -2.59 -5.25 -11.07
N ILE A 90 -3.56 -5.88 -10.40
CA ILE A 90 -3.32 -6.86 -9.33
C ILE A 90 -3.80 -8.23 -9.81
N ARG A 91 -2.86 -9.17 -9.98
CA ARG A 91 -3.16 -10.56 -10.29
C ARG A 91 -2.87 -11.42 -9.07
N VAL A 92 -3.88 -12.13 -8.58
CA VAL A 92 -3.74 -13.12 -7.51
C VAL A 92 -3.98 -14.50 -8.13
N ARG A 93 -3.12 -15.46 -7.80
CA ARG A 93 -3.25 -16.86 -8.22
C ARG A 93 -3.11 -17.77 -7.02
N PHE A 94 -4.07 -18.67 -6.82
CA PHE A 94 -4.07 -19.67 -5.78
C PHE A 94 -4.67 -20.99 -6.26
N GLU A 95 -3.81 -21.93 -6.65
CA GLU A 95 -4.22 -23.18 -7.30
C GLU A 95 -4.48 -24.31 -6.30
N VAL A 96 -5.44 -24.09 -5.39
CA VAL A 96 -5.88 -25.13 -4.44
C VAL A 96 -7.36 -25.42 -4.66
N TRP A 97 -7.64 -26.68 -5.00
CA TRP A 97 -9.00 -27.16 -5.20
C TRP A 97 -9.86 -26.91 -3.95
N GLY A 98 -11.08 -26.39 -4.17
CA GLY A 98 -12.03 -26.05 -3.11
C GLY A 98 -11.76 -24.74 -2.37
N PHE A 99 -10.60 -24.09 -2.56
CA PHE A 99 -10.23 -22.86 -1.84
C PHE A 99 -9.81 -21.69 -2.73
N GLN A 100 -9.58 -21.92 -4.03
CA GLN A 100 -9.14 -20.92 -5.01
C GLN A 100 -9.87 -19.57 -4.88
N THR A 101 -11.16 -19.52 -5.22
CA THR A 101 -11.94 -18.27 -5.25
C THR A 101 -11.92 -17.53 -3.92
N ARG A 102 -12.11 -18.25 -2.82
CA ARG A 102 -12.18 -17.65 -1.47
C ARG A 102 -10.88 -16.99 -1.07
N VAL A 103 -9.73 -17.61 -1.37
CA VAL A 103 -8.41 -17.08 -1.02
C VAL A 103 -8.00 -15.96 -1.95
N GLU A 104 -8.27 -16.08 -3.25
CA GLU A 104 -8.02 -15.02 -4.24
C GLU A 104 -8.83 -13.75 -3.90
N ASP A 105 -10.12 -13.88 -3.61
CA ASP A 105 -10.99 -12.77 -3.20
C ASP A 105 -10.56 -12.14 -1.87
N PHE A 106 -10.07 -12.96 -0.93
CA PHE A 106 -9.53 -12.45 0.33
C PHE A 106 -8.26 -11.63 0.08
N ALA A 107 -7.32 -12.15 -0.70
CA ALA A 107 -6.08 -11.45 -1.03
C ALA A 107 -6.34 -10.16 -1.82
N GLN A 108 -7.26 -10.16 -2.78
CA GLN A 108 -7.64 -8.95 -3.52
C GLN A 108 -8.19 -7.87 -2.58
N ARG A 109 -9.09 -8.22 -1.64
CA ARG A 109 -9.60 -7.29 -0.62
C ARG A 109 -8.50 -6.79 0.32
N ALA A 110 -7.59 -7.67 0.75
CA ALA A 110 -6.47 -7.29 1.59
C ALA A 110 -5.54 -6.29 0.88
N VAL A 111 -5.21 -6.52 -0.40
CA VAL A 111 -4.41 -5.59 -1.20
C VAL A 111 -5.13 -4.26 -1.35
N ARG A 112 -6.43 -4.26 -1.66
CA ARG A 112 -7.25 -3.04 -1.75
C ARG A 112 -7.18 -2.21 -0.46
N ASP A 113 -7.40 -2.83 0.69
CA ASP A 113 -7.36 -2.15 2.00
C ASP A 113 -5.98 -1.56 2.29
N ILE A 114 -4.91 -2.30 1.97
CA ILE A 114 -3.53 -1.83 2.10
C ILE A 114 -3.30 -0.60 1.21
N LEU A 115 -3.77 -0.64 -0.04
CA LEU A 115 -3.60 0.48 -0.97
C LEU A 115 -4.31 1.74 -0.48
N ILE A 116 -5.54 1.64 0.03
CA ILE A 116 -6.25 2.80 0.59
C ILE A 116 -5.47 3.41 1.75
N LEU A 117 -5.08 2.60 2.73
CA LEU A 117 -4.36 3.08 3.92
C LEU A 117 -3.00 3.70 3.55
N ALA A 118 -2.24 3.03 2.69
CA ALA A 118 -0.92 3.49 2.26
C ALA A 118 -1.00 4.84 1.52
N HIS A 119 -1.99 5.04 0.65
CA HIS A 119 -2.10 6.32 -0.08
C HIS A 119 -2.67 7.44 0.78
N ARG A 120 -3.55 7.14 1.75
CA ARG A 120 -3.95 8.12 2.78
C ARG A 120 -2.73 8.59 3.56
N GLN A 121 -1.92 7.66 4.06
CA GLN A 121 -0.67 7.95 4.77
C GLN A 121 0.32 8.74 3.90
N ALA A 122 0.54 8.32 2.66
CA ALA A 122 1.44 9.03 1.75
C ALA A 122 1.01 10.50 1.54
N PHE A 123 -0.30 10.77 1.44
CA PHE A 123 -0.82 12.13 1.33
C PHE A 123 -0.68 12.91 2.64
N THR A 124 -1.06 12.33 3.78
CA THR A 124 -1.04 13.03 5.09
C THR A 124 0.35 13.19 5.69
N TRP A 125 1.32 12.39 5.25
CA TRP A 125 2.73 12.51 5.63
C TRP A 125 3.53 13.33 4.62
N MET A 126 2.86 14.07 3.73
CA MET A 126 3.50 14.89 2.70
C MET A 126 4.56 15.82 3.26
N ASP A 127 4.29 16.45 4.41
CA ASP A 127 5.25 17.37 5.01
C ASP A 127 6.52 16.66 5.52
N GLU A 128 6.50 15.35 5.74
CA GLU A 128 7.67 14.57 6.16
C GLU A 128 8.61 14.30 5.00
N TRP A 129 8.07 13.92 3.83
CA TRP A 129 8.87 13.53 2.68
C TRP A 129 9.07 14.63 1.63
N TYR A 130 8.21 15.64 1.59
CA TYR A 130 8.31 16.72 0.61
C TYR A 130 9.58 17.55 0.84
N GLY A 131 10.41 17.59 -0.20
CA GLY A 131 11.71 18.28 -0.21
C GLY A 131 12.89 17.41 0.24
N MET A 132 12.69 16.12 0.54
CA MET A 132 13.80 15.22 0.83
C MET A 132 14.68 15.01 -0.41
N SER A 133 16.00 15.04 -0.22
CA SER A 133 16.96 14.58 -1.22
C SER A 133 16.97 13.05 -1.31
N LEU A 134 17.47 12.50 -2.42
CA LEU A 134 17.62 11.05 -2.56
C LEU A 134 18.53 10.44 -1.47
N GLU A 135 19.52 11.20 -0.99
CA GLU A 135 20.39 10.77 0.11
C GLU A 135 19.62 10.67 1.43
N GLN A 136 18.79 11.67 1.73
CA GLN A 136 17.93 11.65 2.93
C GLN A 136 16.92 10.50 2.87
N VAL A 137 16.37 10.20 1.68
CA VAL A 137 15.48 9.04 1.50
C VAL A 137 16.22 7.74 1.81
N ARG A 138 17.44 7.57 1.32
CA ARG A 138 18.26 6.38 1.57
C ARG A 138 18.65 6.23 3.05
N GLU A 139 18.91 7.34 3.75
CA GLU A 139 19.17 7.29 5.20
C GLU A 139 17.90 6.86 5.96
N TYR A 140 16.76 7.46 5.64
CA TYR A 140 15.48 7.07 6.22
C TYR A 140 15.18 5.57 6.02
N GLU A 141 15.41 5.05 4.80
CA GLU A 141 15.27 3.61 4.51
C GLU A 141 16.17 2.74 5.39
N ARG A 142 17.45 3.13 5.56
CA ARG A 142 18.41 2.42 6.44
C ARG A 142 17.94 2.40 7.88
N GLU A 143 17.54 3.55 8.42
CA GLU A 143 17.05 3.67 9.79
C GLU A 143 15.78 2.83 10.02
N MET A 144 14.82 2.91 9.08
CA MET A 144 13.57 2.16 9.17
C MET A 144 13.79 0.65 9.06
N PHE A 145 14.70 0.23 8.19
CA PHE A 145 15.09 -1.18 8.07
C PHE A 145 15.70 -1.68 9.38
N ALA A 146 16.67 -0.97 9.95
CA ALA A 146 17.32 -1.33 11.21
C ALA A 146 16.31 -1.39 12.38
N ARG A 147 15.43 -0.39 12.48
CA ARG A 147 14.38 -0.32 13.52
C ARG A 147 13.37 -1.47 13.40
N THR A 148 13.01 -1.85 12.18
CA THR A 148 12.09 -2.96 11.92
C THR A 148 12.73 -4.29 12.29
N ASN A 149 13.98 -4.52 11.89
CA ASN A 149 14.71 -5.75 12.23
C ASN A 149 14.84 -5.95 13.73
N LYS A 150 15.07 -4.90 14.52
CA LYS A 150 15.10 -4.99 15.99
C LYS A 150 13.78 -5.50 16.62
N LYS A 151 12.64 -5.32 15.95
CA LYS A 151 11.33 -5.78 16.44
C LYS A 151 10.98 -7.19 15.99
N VAL A 152 11.48 -7.60 14.82
CA VAL A 152 11.15 -8.88 14.18
C VAL A 152 12.14 -9.98 14.56
N LEU A 153 13.41 -9.62 14.78
CA LEU A 153 14.39 -10.57 15.26
C LEU A 153 14.09 -10.90 16.73
N PRO A 154 14.00 -12.19 17.10
CA PRO A 154 13.85 -12.56 18.50
C PRO A 154 15.06 -12.04 19.27
N THR A 155 14.83 -11.30 20.36
CA THR A 155 15.88 -10.98 21.32
C THR A 155 16.48 -12.31 21.76
N SER A 156 17.73 -12.57 21.43
CA SER A 156 18.44 -13.75 21.91
C SER A 156 18.45 -13.70 23.43
N THR A 157 17.58 -14.48 24.07
CA THR A 157 17.67 -14.73 25.51
C THR A 157 19.00 -15.43 25.73
N SER A 158 19.97 -14.69 26.26
CA SER A 158 21.19 -15.28 26.82
C SER A 158 20.74 -16.22 27.94
N MET A 159 20.67 -17.52 27.67
CA MET A 159 20.57 -18.53 28.71
C MET A 159 21.89 -18.54 29.46
N THR A 160 21.96 -17.82 30.57
CA THR A 160 23.00 -18.03 31.58
C THR A 160 22.78 -19.43 32.13
N ILE A 161 23.56 -20.40 31.64
CA ILE A 161 23.63 -21.73 32.25
C ILE A 161 24.29 -21.54 33.61
N ASN A 162 23.49 -21.60 34.67
CA ASN A 162 24.00 -21.68 36.04
C ASN A 162 24.46 -23.13 36.26
N THR A 163 25.75 -23.39 36.06
CA THR A 163 26.38 -24.61 36.55
C THR A 163 26.70 -24.44 38.03
N ASN A 164 25.74 -24.74 38.90
CA ASN A 164 26.06 -25.12 40.27
C ASN A 164 25.99 -26.64 40.34
N LEU A 165 27.17 -27.26 40.33
CA LEU A 165 27.41 -28.57 40.90
C LEU A 165 27.44 -28.38 42.41
N ASP A 166 26.47 -28.97 43.11
CA ASP A 166 26.58 -29.51 44.46
C ASP A 166 25.65 -30.73 44.57
#